data_AF-A0A4E9FA85-F1
#
_entry.id   AF-A0A4E9FA85-F1
#
_cell.length_a   1.000
_cell.length_b   1.000
_cell.length_c   1.000
_cell.angle_alpha   90.00
_cell.angle_beta   90.00
_cell.angle_gamma   90.00
#
_symmetry.space_group_name_H-M   'P 1'
#
loop_
_entity.id
_entity.type
_entity.pdbx_description
1 polymer ?
#
loop_
_entity_poly.entity_id
_entity_poly.type
_entity_poly.pdbx_seq_one_letter_code
_entity_poly.pdbx_strand_id
1 'polypeptide(L)'
;MSTMVVPEIFQNCSSEYRIKDIKYIQCHIPMNVNPCKLLKELHEAKDIRKYLFATIPLILATIAILINITYGILIIELWRRKKLGSLCRYSFLISRTISSILALILLYIVLIAWKFEIFRYASAAAFILIGSISFLTLAGTYVAMTALLYLAIVHPLKYLYLVNVKRCFIVIAILWLISIAFSLFLGFYGATLFYPQTAPIYCSFNRCQQPIAIFIVFMLCVFFIIVIAFYLIILYFIHNRDRTNQLDTDITIRNNVRTMNRLALNMVTFTIGSLPILIVAAIATANLKNLTILGLGDKSSCKTFLHGRLFLQVEILACTAAIVWVLAMIFDPIINFFADPNFIDSIRSWFSCIKFQIPPLRLLFLHKSNSNS
;
A
#
# COMPACT_ATOMS: atom_id res chain seq x y z
N MET A 1 38.01 -19.82 -23.56
CA MET A 1 37.88 -19.15 -22.24
C MET A 1 38.60 -17.82 -22.35
N SER A 2 37.88 -16.70 -22.38
CA SER A 2 38.51 -15.40 -22.15
C SER A 2 39.03 -15.40 -20.72
N THR A 3 40.34 -15.34 -20.55
CA THR A 3 40.96 -15.13 -19.25
C THR A 3 40.38 -13.84 -18.68
N MET A 4 39.58 -13.93 -17.61
CA MET A 4 39.05 -12.75 -16.94
C MET A 4 40.25 -12.01 -16.35
N VAL A 5 40.66 -10.90 -16.98
CA VAL A 5 41.66 -10.01 -16.40
C VAL A 5 40.96 -9.26 -15.27
N VAL A 6 41.25 -9.66 -14.04
CA VAL A 6 40.76 -8.98 -12.83
C VAL A 6 41.56 -7.68 -12.66
N PRO A 7 40.90 -6.51 -12.60
CA PRO A 7 41.58 -5.24 -12.37
C PRO A 7 42.32 -5.21 -11.04
N GLU A 8 43.42 -4.45 -10.97
CA GLU A 8 44.29 -4.35 -9.78
C GLU A 8 43.52 -4.03 -8.48
N ILE A 9 42.54 -3.11 -8.56
CA ILE A 9 41.70 -2.74 -7.40
C ILE A 9 40.85 -3.89 -6.82
N PHE A 10 40.61 -4.94 -7.61
CA PHE A 10 39.80 -6.11 -7.25
C PHE A 10 40.63 -7.39 -7.21
N GLN A 11 41.96 -7.31 -7.35
CA GLN A 11 42.83 -8.48 -7.40
C GLN A 11 42.73 -9.32 -6.12
N ASN A 12 42.55 -8.65 -4.98
CA ASN A 12 42.34 -9.29 -3.67
C ASN A 12 40.92 -9.87 -3.47
N CYS A 13 39.98 -9.67 -4.40
CA CYS A 13 38.62 -10.22 -4.36
C CYS A 13 38.17 -10.80 -5.70
N SER A 14 39.07 -11.50 -6.39
CA SER A 14 38.78 -12.17 -7.67
C SER A 14 37.58 -13.11 -7.61
N SER A 15 37.29 -13.71 -6.44
CA SER A 15 36.12 -14.57 -6.22
C SER A 15 34.78 -13.83 -6.22
N GLU A 16 34.76 -12.57 -5.82
CA GLU A 16 33.54 -11.74 -5.79
C GLU A 16 33.36 -10.97 -7.10
N TYR A 17 34.43 -10.70 -7.85
CA TYR A 17 34.38 -9.91 -9.08
C TYR A 17 33.50 -10.55 -10.18
N ARG A 18 32.50 -9.81 -10.66
CA ARG A 18 31.68 -10.17 -11.83
C ARG A 18 32.06 -9.25 -12.99
N ILE A 19 31.99 -9.72 -14.24
CA ILE A 19 32.32 -8.93 -15.47
C ILE A 19 31.63 -7.54 -15.49
N LYS A 20 30.40 -7.46 -14.96
CA LYS A 20 29.61 -6.21 -14.91
C LYS A 20 30.18 -5.14 -13.95
N ASP A 21 31.17 -5.49 -13.13
CA ASP A 21 31.78 -4.61 -12.13
C ASP A 21 32.96 -3.80 -12.69
N ILE A 22 33.36 -4.05 -13.94
CA ILE A 22 34.39 -3.28 -14.66
C ILE A 22 34.14 -1.76 -14.63
N LYS A 23 32.87 -1.36 -14.56
CA LYS A 23 32.44 0.03 -14.45
C LYS A 23 32.79 0.73 -13.13
N TYR A 24 33.28 -0.03 -12.13
CA TYR A 24 33.69 0.52 -10.84
C TYR A 24 35.20 0.79 -10.75
N ILE A 25 35.97 0.49 -11.79
CA ILE A 25 37.43 0.65 -11.78
C ILE A 25 37.86 2.10 -11.61
N GLN A 26 37.13 3.03 -12.24
CA GLN A 26 37.46 4.46 -12.23
C GLN A 26 36.94 5.19 -10.97
N CYS A 27 36.40 4.47 -9.99
CA CYS A 27 35.82 5.08 -8.81
C CYS A 27 36.89 5.49 -7.82
N HIS A 28 36.82 6.74 -7.34
CA HIS A 28 37.70 7.20 -6.27
C HIS A 28 37.25 6.59 -4.94
N ILE A 29 37.99 5.60 -4.44
CA ILE A 29 37.72 4.93 -3.18
C ILE A 29 38.57 5.61 -2.08
N PRO A 30 37.97 6.06 -0.97
CA PRO A 30 38.71 6.57 0.17
C PRO A 30 39.72 5.53 0.69
N MET A 31 40.93 5.95 1.05
CA MET A 31 42.02 5.06 1.49
C MET A 31 41.66 4.16 2.70
N ASN A 32 40.67 4.54 3.50
CA ASN A 32 40.20 3.79 4.67
C ASN A 32 39.11 2.74 4.36
N VAL A 33 38.71 2.58 3.10
CA VAL A 33 37.61 1.72 2.69
C VAL A 33 38.12 0.57 1.83
N ASN A 34 37.84 -0.67 2.25
CA ASN A 34 38.24 -1.86 1.49
C ASN A 34 37.31 -2.05 0.26
N PRO A 35 37.83 -2.04 -0.98
CA PRO A 35 37.03 -2.25 -2.20
C PRO A 35 36.31 -3.61 -2.22
N CYS A 36 36.93 -4.65 -1.65
CA CYS A 36 36.38 -6.00 -1.60
C CYS A 36 35.09 -6.04 -0.76
N LYS A 37 35.09 -5.31 0.37
CA LYS A 37 33.93 -5.22 1.25
C LYS A 37 32.78 -4.48 0.56
N LEU A 38 33.06 -3.38 -0.14
CA LEU A 38 32.06 -2.64 -0.91
C LEU A 38 31.47 -3.50 -2.04
N LEU A 39 32.31 -4.27 -2.72
CA LEU A 39 31.87 -5.14 -3.82
C LEU A 39 30.94 -6.25 -3.32
N LYS A 40 31.32 -6.91 -2.22
CA LYS A 40 30.50 -7.93 -1.56
C LYS A 40 29.16 -7.35 -1.09
N GLU A 41 29.17 -6.23 -0.36
CA GLU A 41 27.94 -5.57 0.10
C GLU A 41 27.02 -5.15 -1.06
N LEU A 42 27.60 -4.69 -2.17
CA LEU A 42 26.85 -4.33 -3.38
C LEU A 42 26.22 -5.56 -4.05
N HIS A 43 26.93 -6.69 -4.12
CA HIS A 43 26.42 -7.92 -4.72
C HIS A 43 25.32 -8.54 -3.87
N GLU A 44 25.52 -8.62 -2.57
CA GLU A 44 24.48 -9.02 -1.61
C GLU A 44 23.24 -8.14 -1.78
N ALA A 45 23.41 -6.82 -1.88
CA ALA A 45 22.29 -5.90 -2.12
C ALA A 45 21.56 -6.17 -3.43
N LYS A 46 22.30 -6.36 -4.54
CA LYS A 46 21.71 -6.66 -5.85
C LYS A 46 20.98 -8.00 -5.87
N ASP A 47 21.53 -9.02 -5.23
CA ASP A 47 20.95 -10.36 -5.22
C ASP A 47 19.70 -10.39 -4.33
N ILE A 48 19.74 -9.80 -3.12
CA ILE A 48 18.56 -9.63 -2.27
C ILE A 48 17.46 -8.86 -3.01
N ARG A 49 17.81 -7.76 -3.67
CA ARG A 49 16.86 -6.97 -4.45
C ARG A 49 16.19 -7.78 -5.56
N LYS A 50 16.97 -8.52 -6.35
CA LYS A 50 16.46 -9.25 -7.51
C LYS A 50 15.57 -10.42 -7.11
N TYR A 51 15.96 -11.19 -6.10
CA TYR A 51 15.25 -12.41 -5.73
C TYR A 51 14.16 -12.17 -4.69
N LEU A 52 14.47 -11.44 -3.61
CA LEU A 52 13.57 -11.27 -2.48
C LEU A 52 12.57 -10.12 -2.73
N PHE A 53 13.08 -8.96 -3.14
CA PHE A 53 12.29 -7.72 -3.18
C PHE A 53 11.45 -7.53 -4.43
N ALA A 54 11.83 -8.13 -5.56
CA ALA A 54 10.97 -8.14 -6.73
C ALA A 54 9.91 -9.26 -6.65
N THR A 55 10.26 -10.45 -6.18
CA THR A 55 9.38 -11.62 -6.30
C THR A 55 8.28 -11.65 -5.25
N ILE A 56 8.60 -11.41 -3.98
CA ILE A 56 7.62 -11.53 -2.88
C ILE A 56 6.50 -10.48 -3.01
N PRO A 57 6.81 -9.17 -3.16
CA PRO A 57 5.76 -8.16 -3.34
C PRO A 57 4.92 -8.38 -4.59
N LEU A 58 5.48 -8.93 -5.66
CA LEU A 58 4.74 -9.23 -6.89
C LEU A 58 3.70 -10.34 -6.67
N ILE A 59 4.09 -11.44 -6.00
CA ILE A 59 3.17 -12.53 -5.66
C ILE A 59 2.07 -12.03 -4.72
N LEU A 60 2.45 -11.30 -3.66
CA LEU A 60 1.49 -10.73 -2.72
C LEU A 60 0.52 -9.75 -3.39
N ALA A 61 1.02 -8.90 -4.30
CA ALA A 61 0.19 -7.97 -5.05
C ALA A 61 -0.83 -8.70 -5.94
N THR A 62 -0.43 -9.78 -6.62
CA THR A 62 -1.37 -10.60 -7.42
C THR A 62 -2.51 -11.15 -6.56
N ILE A 63 -2.17 -11.71 -5.39
CA ILE A 63 -3.17 -12.24 -4.44
C ILE A 63 -4.07 -11.11 -3.92
N ALA A 64 -3.48 -9.97 -3.57
CA ALA A 64 -4.21 -8.80 -3.10
C ALA A 64 -5.19 -8.26 -4.14
N ILE A 65 -4.78 -8.18 -5.42
CA ILE A 65 -5.63 -7.75 -6.54
C ILE A 65 -6.82 -8.69 -6.67
N LEU A 66 -6.58 -10.01 -6.69
CA LEU A 66 -7.65 -11.00 -6.81
C LEU A 66 -8.66 -10.86 -5.68
N ILE A 67 -8.19 -10.81 -4.43
CA ILE A 67 -9.06 -10.65 -3.24
C ILE A 67 -9.86 -9.35 -3.31
N ASN A 68 -9.22 -8.22 -3.65
CA ASN A 68 -9.91 -6.93 -3.71
C ASN A 68 -10.92 -6.86 -4.85
N ILE A 69 -10.63 -7.45 -6.02
CA ILE A 69 -11.59 -7.56 -7.13
C ILE A 69 -12.79 -8.40 -6.73
N THR A 70 -12.57 -9.60 -6.18
CA THR A 70 -13.66 -10.47 -5.71
C THR A 70 -14.50 -9.76 -4.64
N TYR A 71 -13.86 -9.10 -3.68
CA TYR A 71 -14.53 -8.32 -2.65
C TYR A 71 -15.35 -7.17 -3.25
N GLY A 72 -14.80 -6.43 -4.22
CA GLY A 72 -15.47 -5.35 -4.92
C GLY A 72 -16.74 -5.82 -5.64
N ILE A 73 -16.65 -6.94 -6.38
CA ILE A 73 -17.81 -7.55 -7.06
C ILE A 73 -18.90 -7.92 -6.04
N LEU A 74 -18.53 -8.55 -4.93
CA LEU A 74 -19.48 -8.94 -3.89
C LEU A 74 -20.17 -7.74 -3.23
N ILE A 75 -19.43 -6.66 -2.95
CA ILE A 75 -20.03 -5.44 -2.39
C ILE A 75 -21.00 -4.81 -3.39
N ILE A 76 -20.61 -4.71 -4.67
CA ILE A 76 -21.46 -4.11 -5.72
C ILE A 76 -22.74 -4.92 -5.87
N GLU A 77 -22.65 -6.25 -5.86
CA GLU A 77 -23.81 -7.12 -5.96
C GLU A 77 -24.76 -6.95 -4.77
N LEU A 78 -24.22 -6.93 -3.56
CA LEU A 78 -24.98 -6.66 -2.34
C LEU A 78 -25.65 -5.28 -2.38
N TRP A 79 -24.94 -4.27 -2.89
CA TRP A 79 -25.42 -2.89 -2.97
C TRP A 79 -26.58 -2.78 -3.96
N ARG A 80 -26.45 -3.43 -5.11
CA ARG A 80 -27.50 -3.49 -6.13
C ARG A 80 -28.77 -4.17 -5.62
N ARG A 81 -28.64 -5.24 -4.83
CA ARG A 81 -29.79 -5.97 -4.27
C ARG A 81 -30.51 -5.23 -3.14
N LYS A 82 -30.06 -4.04 -2.73
CA LYS A 82 -30.58 -3.27 -1.58
C LYS A 82 -30.73 -4.10 -0.29
N LYS A 83 -30.02 -5.24 -0.17
CA LYS A 83 -30.03 -6.10 1.01
C LYS A 83 -29.22 -5.53 2.18
N LEU A 84 -28.85 -4.26 2.11
CA LEU A 84 -27.82 -3.66 2.95
C LEU A 84 -28.41 -2.65 3.92
N GLY A 85 -28.18 -2.87 5.21
CA GLY A 85 -28.71 -2.01 6.28
C GLY A 85 -28.25 -0.54 6.24
N SER A 86 -27.20 -0.19 5.48
CA SER A 86 -26.81 1.21 5.23
C SER A 86 -26.08 1.35 3.90
N LEU A 87 -26.78 1.77 2.85
CA LEU A 87 -26.20 2.02 1.53
C LEU A 87 -24.99 2.97 1.59
N CYS A 88 -25.02 3.97 2.48
CA CYS A 88 -23.90 4.91 2.69
C CYS A 88 -22.62 4.20 3.11
N ARG A 89 -22.69 3.30 4.11
CA ARG A 89 -21.51 2.54 4.57
C ARG A 89 -20.86 1.79 3.42
N TYR A 90 -21.66 1.12 2.58
CA TYR A 90 -21.11 0.36 1.47
C TYR A 90 -20.60 1.26 0.34
N SER A 91 -21.14 2.45 0.14
CA SER A 91 -20.54 3.44 -0.77
C SER A 91 -19.09 3.79 -0.36
N PHE A 92 -18.81 3.95 0.95
CA PHE A 92 -17.44 4.17 1.43
C PHE A 92 -16.56 2.93 1.23
N LEU A 93 -17.08 1.73 1.45
CA LEU A 93 -16.34 0.48 1.21
C LEU A 93 -16.02 0.27 -0.27
N ILE A 94 -16.95 0.58 -1.18
CA ILE A 94 -16.73 0.54 -2.63
C ILE A 94 -15.63 1.54 -3.01
N SER A 95 -15.74 2.79 -2.56
CA SER A 95 -14.72 3.82 -2.81
C SER A 95 -13.33 3.36 -2.35
N ARG A 96 -13.24 2.76 -1.16
CA ARG A 96 -11.99 2.24 -0.62
C ARG A 96 -11.45 1.07 -1.43
N THR A 97 -12.31 0.15 -1.84
CA THR A 97 -11.92 -1.01 -2.65
C THR A 97 -11.40 -0.57 -4.02
N ILE A 98 -12.04 0.41 -4.66
CA ILE A 98 -11.57 1.01 -5.92
C ILE A 98 -10.19 1.64 -5.74
N SER A 99 -10.00 2.41 -4.67
CA SER A 99 -8.70 3.02 -4.35
C SER A 99 -7.60 1.96 -4.15
N SER A 100 -7.88 0.89 -3.40
CA SER A 100 -6.94 -0.23 -3.20
C SER A 100 -6.62 -0.96 -4.50
N ILE A 101 -7.61 -1.24 -5.36
CA ILE A 101 -7.39 -1.91 -6.65
C ILE A 101 -6.49 -1.06 -7.54
N LEU A 102 -6.77 0.25 -7.66
CA LEU A 102 -5.95 1.16 -8.45
C LEU A 102 -4.51 1.21 -7.93
N ALA A 103 -4.33 1.30 -6.61
CA ALA A 103 -3.02 1.29 -5.97
C ALA A 103 -2.25 -0.01 -6.24
N LEU A 104 -2.92 -1.17 -6.14
CA LEU A 104 -2.32 -2.48 -6.35
C LEU A 104 -1.94 -2.73 -7.82
N ILE A 105 -2.81 -2.39 -8.78
CA ILE A 105 -2.50 -2.51 -10.21
C ILE A 105 -1.27 -1.68 -10.56
N LEU A 106 -1.18 -0.47 -10.02
CA LEU A 106 -0.07 0.43 -10.32
C LEU A 106 1.20 0.04 -9.57
N LEU A 107 1.11 -0.42 -8.32
CA LEU A 107 2.23 -1.07 -7.63
C LEU A 107 2.75 -2.25 -8.47
N TYR A 108 1.87 -3.08 -9.02
CA TYR A 108 2.24 -4.20 -9.87
C TYR A 108 2.99 -3.74 -11.15
N ILE A 109 2.49 -2.71 -11.83
CA ILE A 109 3.15 -2.11 -13.00
C ILE A 109 4.53 -1.54 -12.62
N VAL A 110 4.63 -0.83 -11.49
CA VAL A 110 5.88 -0.25 -11.01
C VAL A 110 6.89 -1.34 -10.62
N LEU A 111 6.46 -2.42 -9.97
CA LEU A 111 7.32 -3.57 -9.65
C LEU A 111 7.87 -4.24 -10.92
N ILE A 112 7.04 -4.34 -11.98
CA ILE A 112 7.48 -4.83 -13.29
C ILE A 112 8.50 -3.86 -13.92
N ALA A 113 8.21 -2.57 -13.98
CA ALA A 113 9.11 -1.56 -14.52
C ALA A 113 10.44 -1.52 -13.75
N TRP A 114 10.38 -1.73 -12.43
CA TRP A 114 11.54 -1.81 -11.56
C TRP A 114 12.39 -3.05 -11.84
N LYS A 115 11.76 -4.21 -12.08
CA LYS A 115 12.43 -5.46 -12.50
C LYS A 115 13.15 -5.31 -13.84
N PHE A 116 12.61 -4.50 -14.76
CA PHE A 116 13.24 -4.21 -16.06
C PHE A 116 14.28 -3.08 -16.01
N GLU A 117 14.61 -2.54 -14.83
CA GLU A 117 15.55 -1.42 -14.64
C GLU A 117 15.12 -0.09 -15.33
N ILE A 118 13.86 0.04 -15.77
CA ILE A 118 13.32 1.24 -16.46
C ILE A 118 12.82 2.28 -15.44
N PHE A 119 13.40 2.31 -14.24
CA PHE A 119 12.95 3.22 -13.19
C PHE A 119 13.49 4.64 -13.41
N ARG A 120 12.61 5.57 -13.79
CA ARG A 120 12.88 6.99 -14.08
C ARG A 120 12.07 7.91 -13.17
N TYR A 121 12.26 9.22 -13.29
CA TYR A 121 11.42 10.23 -12.62
C TYR A 121 9.92 9.94 -12.78
N ALA A 122 9.45 9.64 -14.00
CA ALA A 122 8.02 9.41 -14.27
C ALA A 122 7.45 8.20 -13.49
N SER A 123 8.20 7.10 -13.36
CA SER A 123 7.75 5.95 -12.58
C SER A 123 7.74 6.23 -11.08
N ALA A 124 8.73 7.00 -10.58
CA ALA A 124 8.76 7.44 -9.19
C ALA A 124 7.60 8.40 -8.87
N ALA A 125 7.34 9.37 -9.74
CA ALA A 125 6.24 10.32 -9.61
C ALA A 125 4.88 9.61 -9.61
N ALA A 126 4.66 8.69 -10.55
CA ALA A 126 3.43 7.89 -10.59
C ALA A 126 3.28 7.07 -9.30
N PHE A 127 4.33 6.39 -8.85
CA PHE A 127 4.29 5.59 -7.62
C PHE A 127 3.92 6.42 -6.39
N ILE A 128 4.59 7.56 -6.18
CA ILE A 128 4.33 8.45 -5.04
C ILE A 128 2.93 9.05 -5.13
N LEU A 129 2.52 9.51 -6.32
CA LEU A 129 1.19 10.08 -6.55
C LEU A 129 0.11 9.07 -6.18
N ILE A 130 0.17 7.86 -6.71
CA ILE A 130 -0.86 6.84 -6.48
C ILE A 130 -0.84 6.33 -5.04
N GLY A 131 0.34 6.10 -4.48
CA GLY A 131 0.48 5.72 -3.07
C GLY A 131 -0.13 6.79 -2.15
N SER A 132 0.07 8.06 -2.47
CA SER A 132 -0.53 9.19 -1.74
C SER A 132 -2.04 9.26 -1.92
N ILE A 133 -2.56 9.08 -3.15
CA ILE A 133 -4.02 9.05 -3.40
C ILE A 133 -4.63 7.95 -2.57
N SER A 134 -4.03 6.75 -2.61
CA SER A 134 -4.50 5.60 -1.86
C SER A 134 -4.50 5.90 -0.37
N PHE A 135 -3.36 6.30 0.20
CA PHE A 135 -3.25 6.62 1.62
C PHE A 135 -4.28 7.65 2.09
N LEU A 136 -4.44 8.76 1.36
CA LEU A 136 -5.34 9.85 1.73
C LEU A 136 -6.81 9.47 1.57
N THR A 137 -7.17 8.74 0.51
CA THR A 137 -8.54 8.25 0.33
C THR A 137 -8.89 7.21 1.38
N LEU A 138 -7.97 6.29 1.73
CA LEU A 138 -8.16 5.37 2.85
C LEU A 138 -8.35 6.13 4.16
N ALA A 139 -7.43 7.02 4.52
CA ALA A 139 -7.52 7.86 5.72
C ALA A 139 -8.85 8.64 5.80
N GLY A 140 -9.24 9.31 4.71
CA GLY A 140 -10.48 10.07 4.63
C GLY A 140 -11.73 9.20 4.77
N THR A 141 -11.77 8.03 4.12
CA THR A 141 -12.89 7.09 4.25
C THR A 141 -12.98 6.52 5.67
N TYR A 142 -11.87 6.29 6.35
CA TYR A 142 -11.83 5.88 7.75
C TYR A 142 -12.39 6.94 8.70
N VAL A 143 -12.01 8.21 8.52
CA VAL A 143 -12.58 9.33 9.27
C VAL A 143 -14.08 9.45 9.03
N ALA A 144 -14.52 9.39 7.77
CA ALA A 144 -15.93 9.46 7.42
C ALA A 144 -16.74 8.29 8.01
N MET A 145 -16.23 7.07 7.91
CA MET A 145 -16.84 5.87 8.50
C MET A 145 -16.93 5.93 10.02
N THR A 146 -15.90 6.48 10.66
CA THR A 146 -15.89 6.69 12.12
C THR A 146 -16.93 7.75 12.52
N ALA A 147 -17.02 8.86 11.79
CA ALA A 147 -18.04 9.87 12.02
C ALA A 147 -19.47 9.34 11.80
N LEU A 148 -19.67 8.49 10.79
CA LEU A 148 -20.95 7.81 10.57
C LEU A 148 -21.30 6.86 11.73
N LEU A 149 -20.33 6.09 12.22
CA LEU A 149 -20.54 5.21 13.37
C LEU A 149 -20.90 6.01 14.62
N TYR A 150 -20.20 7.11 14.87
CA TYR A 150 -20.51 8.04 15.95
C TYR A 150 -21.94 8.59 15.86
N LEU A 151 -22.32 9.10 14.68
CA LEU A 151 -23.67 9.63 14.46
C LEU A 151 -24.74 8.54 14.65
N ALA A 152 -24.49 7.32 14.17
CA ALA A 152 -25.43 6.21 14.32
C ALA A 152 -25.66 5.80 15.79
N ILE A 153 -24.61 5.79 16.61
CA ILE A 153 -24.68 5.37 18.02
C ILE A 153 -25.13 6.51 18.94
N VAL A 154 -24.52 7.69 18.81
CA VAL A 154 -24.74 8.80 19.76
C VAL A 154 -25.95 9.65 19.40
N HIS A 155 -26.26 9.80 18.10
CA HIS A 155 -27.34 10.65 17.62
C HIS A 155 -28.18 9.98 16.51
N PRO A 156 -28.88 8.87 16.79
CA PRO A 156 -29.60 8.09 15.77
C PRO A 156 -30.62 8.90 14.96
N LEU A 157 -31.32 9.86 15.59
CA LEU A 157 -32.26 10.75 14.90
C LEU A 157 -31.55 11.70 13.91
N LYS A 158 -30.39 12.27 14.31
CA LYS A 158 -29.59 13.08 13.39
C LYS A 158 -29.03 12.23 12.26
N TYR A 159 -28.60 11.00 12.54
CA TYR A 159 -28.16 10.06 11.51
C TYR A 159 -29.26 9.82 10.47
N LEU A 160 -30.49 9.52 10.89
CA LEU A 160 -31.62 9.28 9.99
C LEU A 160 -31.94 10.47 9.07
N TYR A 161 -31.87 11.70 9.60
CA TYR A 161 -32.20 12.92 8.83
C TYR A 161 -31.02 13.44 7.98
N LEU A 162 -29.80 13.32 8.49
CA LEU A 162 -28.61 13.92 7.87
C LEU A 162 -27.96 12.98 6.84
N VAL A 163 -27.94 11.68 7.10
CA VAL A 163 -27.18 10.69 6.33
C VAL A 163 -28.04 10.14 5.19
N ASN A 164 -27.87 10.76 4.02
CA ASN A 164 -28.48 10.31 2.76
C ASN A 164 -27.39 9.85 1.78
N VAL A 165 -27.72 8.86 0.93
CA VAL A 165 -26.80 8.30 -0.07
C VAL A 165 -26.18 9.38 -0.97
N LYS A 166 -26.99 10.35 -1.42
CA LYS A 166 -26.51 11.50 -2.22
C LYS A 166 -25.42 12.29 -1.49
N ARG A 167 -25.60 12.58 -0.20
CA ARG A 167 -24.63 13.31 0.62
C ARG A 167 -23.36 12.47 0.85
N CYS A 168 -23.51 11.17 1.05
CA CYS A 168 -22.37 10.25 1.16
C CYS A 168 -21.51 10.26 -0.12
N PHE A 169 -22.13 10.27 -1.32
CA PHE A 169 -21.39 10.41 -2.58
C PHE A 169 -20.71 11.79 -2.73
N ILE A 170 -21.34 12.87 -2.27
CA ILE A 170 -20.71 14.20 -2.25
C ILE A 170 -19.46 14.19 -1.36
N VAL A 171 -19.55 13.61 -0.15
CA VAL A 171 -18.41 13.47 0.77
C VAL A 171 -17.30 12.65 0.11
N ILE A 172 -17.61 11.52 -0.51
CA ILE A 172 -16.64 10.69 -1.24
C ILE A 172 -15.98 11.53 -2.35
N ALA A 173 -16.74 12.23 -3.18
CA ALA A 173 -16.20 13.05 -4.26
C ALA A 173 -15.24 14.14 -3.73
N ILE A 174 -15.59 14.81 -2.63
CA ILE A 174 -14.73 15.80 -1.98
C ILE A 174 -13.43 15.15 -1.48
N LEU A 175 -13.52 13.99 -0.82
CA LEU A 175 -12.34 13.25 -0.34
C LEU A 175 -11.40 12.87 -1.49
N TRP A 176 -11.95 12.40 -2.61
CA TRP A 176 -11.17 12.09 -3.82
C TRP A 176 -10.52 13.34 -4.41
N LEU A 177 -11.26 14.45 -4.53
CA LEU A 177 -10.74 15.70 -5.06
C LEU A 177 -9.56 16.24 -4.22
N ILE A 178 -9.72 16.29 -2.90
CA ILE A 178 -8.65 16.71 -1.97
C ILE A 178 -7.45 15.76 -2.07
N SER A 179 -7.71 14.45 -2.11
CA SER A 179 -6.65 13.44 -2.21
C SER A 179 -5.87 13.58 -3.52
N ILE A 180 -6.55 13.78 -4.65
CA ILE A 180 -5.91 13.99 -5.96
C ILE A 180 -5.06 15.27 -5.95
N ALA A 181 -5.62 16.38 -5.46
CA ALA A 181 -4.90 17.65 -5.41
C ALA A 181 -3.61 17.56 -4.57
N PHE A 182 -3.70 17.00 -3.36
CA PHE A 182 -2.53 16.83 -2.50
C PHE A 182 -1.54 15.80 -3.06
N SER A 183 -2.03 14.74 -3.69
CA SER A 183 -1.16 13.70 -4.28
C SER A 183 -0.45 14.15 -5.54
N LEU A 184 -1.02 15.08 -6.31
CA LEU A 184 -0.30 15.72 -7.42
C LEU A 184 0.90 16.52 -6.89
N PHE A 185 0.69 17.29 -5.82
CA PHE A 185 1.79 17.98 -5.12
C PHE A 185 2.85 16.99 -4.62
N LEU A 186 2.44 15.95 -3.88
CA LEU A 186 3.36 14.94 -3.39
C LEU A 186 4.08 14.17 -4.51
N GLY A 187 3.38 13.83 -5.59
CA GLY A 187 3.94 13.09 -6.72
C GLY A 187 5.03 13.87 -7.46
N PHE A 188 4.74 15.11 -7.85
CA PHE A 188 5.70 15.94 -8.59
C PHE A 188 6.89 16.35 -7.73
N TYR A 189 6.63 16.88 -6.53
CA TYR A 189 7.70 17.34 -5.67
C TYR A 189 8.45 16.17 -5.04
N GLY A 190 7.75 15.13 -4.62
CA GLY A 190 8.34 13.92 -4.05
C GLY A 190 9.28 13.20 -5.03
N ALA A 191 8.93 13.09 -6.31
CA ALA A 191 9.85 12.51 -7.30
C ALA A 191 11.06 13.41 -7.58
N THR A 192 10.86 14.74 -7.55
CA THR A 192 11.94 15.71 -7.68
C THR A 192 12.96 15.59 -6.54
N LEU A 193 12.53 15.17 -5.34
CA LEU A 193 13.45 14.89 -4.22
C LEU A 193 14.47 13.80 -4.56
N PHE A 194 14.08 12.79 -5.32
CA PHE A 194 14.93 11.64 -5.64
C PHE A 194 15.63 11.76 -6.99
N TYR A 195 15.05 12.51 -7.94
CA TYR A 195 15.53 12.61 -9.33
C TYR A 195 15.63 14.07 -9.82
N PRO A 196 16.43 14.93 -9.17
CA PRO A 196 16.44 16.37 -9.45
C PRO A 196 16.90 16.73 -10.88
N GLN A 197 17.66 15.88 -11.58
CA GLN A 197 18.14 16.17 -12.93
C GLN A 197 17.17 15.80 -14.06
N THR A 198 16.32 14.79 -13.84
CA THR A 198 15.29 14.39 -14.81
C THR A 198 13.93 14.98 -14.47
N ALA A 199 13.84 15.71 -13.36
CA ALA A 199 12.66 16.44 -12.96
C ALA A 199 12.47 17.68 -13.87
N PRO A 200 11.23 18.02 -14.21
CA PRO A 200 10.91 19.25 -14.94
C PRO A 200 11.16 20.52 -14.11
N ILE A 201 11.30 20.39 -12.78
CA ILE A 201 11.43 21.51 -11.84
C ILE A 201 12.81 21.44 -11.19
N TYR A 202 13.65 22.44 -11.44
CA TYR A 202 14.94 22.56 -10.77
C TYR A 202 14.74 23.04 -9.33
N CYS A 203 15.14 22.21 -8.37
CA CYS A 203 14.97 22.45 -6.94
C CYS A 203 16.32 22.23 -6.24
N SER A 204 16.96 23.31 -5.78
CA SER A 204 18.22 23.19 -5.03
C SER A 204 18.01 22.54 -3.66
N PHE A 205 19.01 21.79 -3.19
CA PHE A 205 18.92 20.99 -1.96
C PHE A 205 18.52 21.84 -0.73
N ASN A 206 19.26 22.93 -0.46
CA ASN A 206 19.07 23.75 0.73
C ASN A 206 17.81 24.64 0.68
N ARG A 207 17.48 25.24 -0.48
CA ARG A 207 16.41 26.25 -0.55
C ARG A 207 15.02 25.65 -0.73
N CYS A 208 14.93 24.50 -1.37
CA CYS A 208 13.65 23.97 -1.84
C CYS A 208 13.50 22.51 -1.39
N GLN A 209 14.51 21.68 -1.66
CA GLN A 209 14.34 20.23 -1.55
C GLN A 209 14.14 19.74 -0.10
N GLN A 210 15.03 20.15 0.80
CA GLN A 210 14.97 19.76 2.21
C GLN A 210 13.72 20.34 2.91
N PRO A 211 13.37 21.63 2.76
CA PRO A 211 12.13 22.17 3.32
C PRO A 211 10.88 21.42 2.84
N ILE A 212 10.80 21.10 1.55
CA ILE A 212 9.67 20.34 0.99
C ILE A 212 9.60 18.93 1.58
N ALA A 213 10.72 18.21 1.68
CA ALA A 213 10.74 16.87 2.26
C ALA A 213 10.25 16.87 3.72
N ILE A 214 10.73 17.82 4.52
CA ILE A 214 10.30 18.01 5.92
C ILE A 214 8.80 18.32 5.97
N PHE A 215 8.32 19.24 5.13
CA PHE A 215 6.91 19.59 5.05
C PHE A 215 6.02 18.40 4.70
N ILE A 216 6.43 17.58 3.71
CA ILE A 216 5.69 16.39 3.30
C ILE A 216 5.57 15.38 4.44
N VAL A 217 6.70 15.03 5.08
CA VAL A 217 6.69 14.07 6.20
C VAL A 217 5.86 14.59 7.36
N PHE A 218 6.02 15.87 7.71
CA PHE A 218 5.25 16.50 8.76
C PHE A 218 3.75 16.42 8.48
N MET A 219 3.32 16.78 7.26
CA MET A 219 1.91 16.71 6.88
C MET A 219 1.36 15.28 6.92
N LEU A 220 2.09 14.29 6.39
CA LEU A 220 1.67 12.89 6.44
C LEU A 220 1.54 12.37 7.88
N CYS A 221 2.49 12.72 8.76
CA CYS A 221 2.42 12.39 10.18
C CYS A 221 1.23 13.05 10.87
N VAL A 222 0.97 14.34 10.60
CA VAL A 222 -0.18 15.07 11.16
C VAL A 222 -1.49 14.41 10.72
N PHE A 223 -1.66 14.10 9.42
CA PHE A 223 -2.84 13.39 8.93
C PHE A 223 -3.03 12.03 9.59
N PHE A 224 -1.95 11.25 9.72
CA PHE A 224 -1.99 9.94 10.36
C PHE A 224 -2.41 10.03 11.84
N ILE A 225 -1.83 10.97 12.60
CA ILE A 225 -2.16 11.20 14.00
C ILE A 225 -3.61 11.68 14.14
N ILE A 226 -4.08 12.59 13.27
CA ILE A 226 -5.47 13.08 13.30
C ILE A 226 -6.45 11.93 13.11
N VAL A 227 -6.21 11.01 12.17
CA VAL A 227 -7.10 9.86 11.93
C VAL A 227 -7.21 8.99 13.19
N ILE A 228 -6.06 8.67 13.81
CA ILE A 228 -6.01 7.84 15.01
C ILE A 228 -6.65 8.56 16.20
N ALA A 229 -6.30 9.82 16.43
CA ALA A 229 -6.84 10.63 17.52
C ALA A 229 -8.35 10.78 17.38
N PHE A 230 -8.86 11.09 16.18
CA PHE A 230 -10.29 11.20 15.91
C PHE A 230 -11.02 9.88 16.20
N TYR A 231 -10.43 8.75 15.80
CA TYR A 231 -10.97 7.43 16.10
C TYR A 231 -11.01 7.15 17.61
N LEU A 232 -9.91 7.40 18.34
CA LEU A 232 -9.83 7.16 19.78
C LEU A 232 -10.77 8.08 20.57
N ILE A 233 -10.88 9.36 20.21
CA ILE A 233 -11.80 10.31 20.82
C ILE A 233 -13.25 9.84 20.64
N ILE A 234 -13.62 9.41 19.43
CA ILE A 234 -14.96 8.89 19.16
C ILE A 234 -15.22 7.60 19.94
N LEU A 235 -14.24 6.69 19.98
CA LEU A 235 -14.34 5.44 20.74
C LEU A 235 -14.53 5.73 22.25
N TYR A 236 -13.81 6.72 22.78
CA TYR A 236 -13.95 7.17 24.15
C TYR A 236 -15.37 7.70 24.43
N PHE A 237 -15.91 8.56 23.55
CA PHE A 237 -17.29 9.07 23.70
C PHE A 237 -18.34 7.96 23.62
N ILE A 238 -18.15 6.99 22.72
CA ILE A 238 -19.05 5.83 22.61
C ILE A 238 -19.00 5.00 23.89
N HIS A 239 -17.80 4.67 24.38
CA HIS A 239 -17.62 3.84 25.57
C HIS A 239 -18.18 4.52 26.83
N ASN A 240 -17.98 5.83 26.98
CA ASN A 240 -18.50 6.57 28.12
C ASN A 240 -20.04 6.59 28.15
N ARG A 241 -20.70 6.62 26.97
CA ARG A 241 -22.17 6.57 26.87
C ARG A 241 -22.73 5.16 27.11
N ASP A 242 -22.04 4.13 26.65
CA ASP A 242 -22.44 2.72 26.85
C ASP A 242 -22.52 2.36 28.34
N ARG A 243 -21.62 2.93 29.16
CA ARG A 243 -21.68 2.78 30.63
C ARG A 243 -22.92 3.41 31.26
N THR A 244 -23.55 4.40 30.62
CA THR A 244 -24.71 5.12 31.17
C THR A 244 -26.05 4.48 30.79
N ASN A 245 -26.13 3.83 29.62
CA ASN A 245 -27.40 3.32 29.06
C ASN A 245 -27.41 1.79 28.98
N GLN A 246 -27.47 1.10 30.13
CA GLN A 246 -27.58 -0.37 30.20
C GLN A 246 -29.00 -0.93 29.88
N LEU A 247 -29.90 -0.15 29.29
CA LEU A 247 -31.32 -0.53 29.12
C LEU A 247 -31.76 -0.69 27.66
N ASP A 248 -30.84 -0.90 26.71
CA ASP A 248 -31.15 -1.15 25.30
C ASP A 248 -31.21 -2.66 24.97
N THR A 249 -32.05 -3.01 24.00
CA THR A 249 -32.27 -4.39 23.52
C THR A 249 -30.98 -5.08 23.04
N ASP A 250 -30.73 -6.31 23.51
CA ASP A 250 -29.54 -7.14 23.24
C ASP A 250 -29.10 -7.20 21.76
N ILE A 251 -30.05 -7.17 20.82
CA ILE A 251 -29.78 -7.28 19.38
C ILE A 251 -29.09 -6.03 18.83
N THR A 252 -29.55 -4.84 19.25
CA THR A 252 -28.99 -3.57 18.76
C THR A 252 -27.58 -3.36 19.28
N ILE A 253 -27.35 -3.63 20.57
CA ILE A 253 -26.04 -3.59 21.21
C ILE A 253 -25.08 -4.55 20.50
N ARG A 254 -25.48 -5.80 20.25
CA ARG A 254 -24.63 -6.79 19.55
C ARG A 254 -24.21 -6.33 18.15
N ASN A 255 -25.12 -5.71 17.39
CA ASN A 255 -24.81 -5.19 16.05
C ASN A 255 -23.88 -3.98 16.10
N ASN A 256 -24.04 -3.10 17.09
CA ASN A 256 -23.18 -1.93 17.31
C ASN A 256 -21.77 -2.37 17.71
N VAL A 257 -21.64 -3.29 18.67
CA VAL A 257 -20.35 -3.87 19.11
C VAL A 257 -19.64 -4.54 17.94
N ARG A 258 -20.35 -5.33 17.12
CA ARG A 258 -19.76 -5.96 15.93
C ARG A 258 -19.26 -4.92 14.93
N THR A 259 -20.04 -3.88 14.65
CA THR A 259 -19.66 -2.81 13.72
C THR A 259 -18.45 -2.02 14.23
N MET A 260 -18.41 -1.76 15.53
CA MET A 260 -17.29 -1.10 16.21
C MET A 260 -16.02 -1.95 16.15
N ASN A 261 -16.09 -3.23 16.51
CA ASN A 261 -14.94 -4.15 16.47
C ASN A 261 -14.40 -4.30 15.04
N ARG A 262 -15.28 -4.38 14.05
CA ARG A 262 -14.89 -4.39 12.62
C ARG A 262 -14.12 -3.13 12.24
N LEU A 263 -14.65 -1.96 12.59
CA LEU A 263 -13.98 -0.69 12.30
C LEU A 263 -12.63 -0.60 13.02
N ALA A 264 -12.56 -1.05 14.28
CA ALA A 264 -11.33 -1.13 15.07
C ALA A 264 -10.27 -1.99 14.39
N LEU A 265 -10.63 -3.20 13.95
CA LEU A 265 -9.72 -4.09 13.24
C LEU A 265 -9.23 -3.46 11.94
N ASN A 266 -10.12 -2.86 11.14
CA ASN A 266 -9.71 -2.18 9.91
C ASN A 266 -8.79 -0.97 10.20
N MET A 267 -9.01 -0.24 11.31
CA MET A 267 -8.14 0.87 11.73
C MET A 267 -6.76 0.38 12.19
N VAL A 268 -6.69 -0.74 12.91
CA VAL A 268 -5.44 -1.39 13.28
C VAL A 268 -4.68 -1.81 12.02
N THR A 269 -5.35 -2.44 11.07
CA THR A 269 -4.76 -2.80 9.77
C THR A 269 -4.24 -1.60 9.00
N PHE A 270 -4.98 -0.48 8.97
CA PHE A 270 -4.51 0.78 8.37
C PHE A 270 -3.28 1.36 9.08
N THR A 271 -3.30 1.35 10.41
CA THR A 271 -2.23 1.88 11.27
C THR A 271 -0.94 1.09 11.05
N ILE A 272 -1.01 -0.23 11.15
CA ILE A 272 0.12 -1.15 10.92
C ILE A 272 0.60 -1.06 9.47
N GLY A 273 -0.34 -0.97 8.51
CA GLY A 273 -0.05 -0.84 7.09
C GLY A 273 0.73 0.43 6.73
N SER A 274 0.37 1.55 7.36
CA SER A 274 0.90 2.88 6.98
C SER A 274 2.11 3.31 7.79
N LEU A 275 2.27 2.79 9.02
CA LEU A 275 3.37 3.17 9.92
C LEU A 275 4.76 2.93 9.29
N PRO A 276 5.07 1.78 8.64
CA PRO A 276 6.35 1.59 7.96
C PRO A 276 6.62 2.62 6.86
N ILE A 277 5.59 3.06 6.12
CA ILE A 277 5.72 4.07 5.07
C ILE A 277 6.16 5.42 5.67
N LEU A 278 5.57 5.79 6.81
CA LEU A 278 5.95 7.01 7.54
C LEU A 278 7.39 6.93 8.07
N ILE A 279 7.80 5.76 8.59
CA ILE A 279 9.18 5.53 9.05
C ILE A 279 10.16 5.64 7.88
N VAL A 280 9.86 5.01 6.73
CA VAL A 280 10.67 5.14 5.50
C VAL A 280 10.79 6.60 5.09
N ALA A 281 9.67 7.34 5.07
CA ALA A 281 9.66 8.74 4.65
C ALA A 281 10.49 9.62 5.60
N ALA A 282 10.42 9.39 6.92
CA ALA A 282 11.22 10.09 7.91
C ALA A 282 12.72 9.80 7.75
N ILE A 283 13.10 8.53 7.61
CA ILE A 283 14.51 8.13 7.41
C ILE A 283 15.05 8.66 6.07
N ALA A 284 14.25 8.63 5.01
CA ALA A 284 14.61 9.19 3.71
C ALA A 284 14.81 10.71 3.79
N THR A 285 13.98 11.40 4.56
CA THR A 285 14.11 12.85 4.78
C THR A 285 15.35 13.20 5.60
N ALA A 286 15.65 12.42 6.65
CA ALA A 286 16.85 12.60 7.45
C ALA A 286 18.15 12.35 6.65
N ASN A 287 18.12 11.40 5.71
CA ASN A 287 19.28 11.04 4.87
C ASN A 287 19.20 11.62 3.45
N LEU A 288 18.36 12.64 3.24
CA LEU A 288 18.02 13.14 1.90
C LEU A 288 19.26 13.56 1.11
N LYS A 289 20.26 14.18 1.77
CA LYS A 289 21.52 14.60 1.13
C LYS A 289 22.27 13.45 0.48
N ASN A 290 22.27 12.27 1.12
CA ASN A 290 22.95 11.09 0.60
C ASN A 290 22.10 10.40 -0.48
N LEU A 291 20.77 10.47 -0.39
CA LEU A 291 19.85 9.87 -1.36
C LEU A 291 19.76 10.67 -2.66
N THR A 292 19.73 12.00 -2.60
CA THR A 292 19.74 12.88 -3.79
C THR A 292 20.97 12.67 -4.63
N ILE A 293 22.09 12.53 -3.91
CA ILE A 293 23.40 12.18 -4.40
C ILE A 293 23.28 10.97 -5.36
N LEU A 294 22.50 9.95 -5.04
CA LEU A 294 22.31 8.76 -5.90
C LEU A 294 21.50 9.03 -7.19
N GLY A 295 20.63 10.04 -7.19
CA GLY A 295 19.80 10.44 -8.34
C GLY A 295 20.41 11.49 -9.28
N LEU A 296 21.61 11.99 -8.96
CA LEU A 296 22.37 12.92 -9.78
C LEU A 296 23.21 12.17 -10.84
N GLY A 297 23.03 12.52 -12.11
CA GLY A 297 23.74 12.00 -13.28
C GLY A 297 23.09 10.74 -13.84
N ASP A 298 23.52 10.30 -15.04
CA ASP A 298 23.51 8.87 -15.34
C ASP A 298 24.13 8.19 -14.13
N LYS A 299 23.35 7.44 -13.34
CA LYS A 299 23.74 6.83 -12.06
C LYS A 299 25.23 6.51 -12.08
N SER A 300 26.09 7.41 -11.58
CA SER A 300 27.52 7.15 -11.72
C SER A 300 27.75 5.88 -10.92
N SER A 301 28.15 4.82 -11.60
CA SER A 301 28.13 3.48 -11.03
C SER A 301 28.95 3.44 -9.72
N CYS A 302 29.97 4.30 -9.65
CA CYS A 302 30.78 4.60 -8.47
C CYS A 302 30.02 5.03 -7.22
N LYS A 303 28.95 5.81 -7.36
CA LYS A 303 28.26 6.39 -6.21
C LYS A 303 27.40 5.36 -5.49
N THR A 304 26.73 4.52 -6.28
CA THR A 304 26.02 3.33 -5.79
C THR A 304 26.99 2.34 -5.15
N PHE A 305 28.19 2.21 -5.70
CA PHE A 305 29.25 1.37 -5.14
C PHE A 305 29.74 1.88 -3.78
N LEU A 306 30.03 3.19 -3.66
CA LEU A 306 30.50 3.81 -2.41
C LEU A 306 29.44 3.86 -1.30
N HIS A 307 28.16 4.02 -1.65
CA HIS A 307 27.05 4.13 -0.69
C HIS A 307 26.16 2.88 -0.66
N GLY A 308 26.68 1.72 -1.07
CA GLY A 308 25.92 0.48 -1.20
C GLY A 308 25.16 0.07 0.07
N ARG A 309 25.77 0.26 1.25
CA ARG A 309 25.15 -0.05 2.55
C ARG A 309 23.91 0.80 2.86
N LEU A 310 23.99 2.12 2.67
CA LEU A 310 22.84 3.01 2.91
C LEU A 310 21.71 2.70 1.92
N PHE A 311 22.07 2.41 0.67
CA PHE A 311 21.12 1.98 -0.34
C PHE A 311 20.41 0.69 0.06
N LEU A 312 21.16 -0.33 0.50
CA LEU A 312 20.61 -1.60 0.98
C LEU A 312 19.64 -1.40 2.15
N GLN A 313 19.99 -0.55 3.12
CA GLN A 313 19.12 -0.29 4.27
C GLN A 313 17.78 0.36 3.88
N VAL A 314 17.83 1.39 3.01
CA VAL A 314 16.61 2.05 2.53
C VAL A 314 15.77 1.11 1.67
N GLU A 315 16.41 0.27 0.87
CA GLU A 315 15.73 -0.72 0.02
C GLU A 315 15.05 -1.82 0.85
N ILE A 316 15.74 -2.38 1.85
CA ILE A 316 15.13 -3.33 2.80
C ILE A 316 13.89 -2.70 3.45
N LEU A 317 14.02 -1.48 3.97
CA LEU A 317 12.94 -0.81 4.67
C LEU A 317 11.76 -0.48 3.75
N ALA A 318 12.03 -0.03 2.52
CA ALA A 318 11.00 0.23 1.51
C ALA A 318 10.26 -1.06 1.12
N CYS A 319 10.97 -2.18 1.00
CA CYS A 319 10.37 -3.47 0.70
C CYS A 319 9.54 -4.01 1.87
N THR A 320 10.02 -3.88 3.11
CA THR A 320 9.23 -4.19 4.30
C THR A 320 7.96 -3.35 4.34
N ALA A 321 8.06 -2.04 4.05
CA ALA A 321 6.90 -1.16 4.01
C ALA A 321 5.90 -1.56 2.91
N ALA A 322 6.39 -1.89 1.71
CA ALA A 322 5.53 -2.37 0.62
C ALA A 322 4.84 -3.69 0.97
N ILE A 323 5.54 -4.66 1.56
CA ILE A 323 4.97 -5.94 2.00
C ILE A 323 3.88 -5.71 3.04
N VAL A 324 4.17 -4.93 4.08
CA VAL A 324 3.21 -4.64 5.16
C VAL A 324 1.98 -3.88 4.63
N TRP A 325 2.19 -2.96 3.69
CA TRP A 325 1.10 -2.23 3.04
C TRP A 325 0.21 -3.13 2.18
N VAL A 326 0.80 -4.04 1.39
CA VAL A 326 0.04 -5.03 0.60
C VAL A 326 -0.70 -6.00 1.51
N LEU A 327 -0.08 -6.47 2.60
CA LEU A 327 -0.75 -7.29 3.61
C LEU A 327 -1.94 -6.56 4.23
N ALA A 328 -1.82 -5.26 4.53
CA ALA A 328 -2.93 -4.46 5.02
C ALA A 328 -4.09 -4.41 3.99
N MET A 329 -3.79 -4.29 2.69
CA MET A 329 -4.79 -4.35 1.61
C MET A 329 -5.39 -5.75 1.39
N ILE A 330 -4.73 -6.82 1.84
CA ILE A 330 -5.29 -8.18 1.88
C ILE A 330 -6.21 -8.35 3.10
N PHE A 331 -5.77 -7.88 4.28
CA PHE A 331 -6.53 -8.06 5.51
C PHE A 331 -7.80 -7.21 5.57
N ASP A 332 -7.82 -6.01 4.99
CA ASP A 332 -9.03 -5.18 4.99
C ASP A 332 -10.26 -5.91 4.41
N PRO A 333 -10.27 -6.42 3.16
CA PRO A 333 -11.41 -7.15 2.63
C PRO A 333 -11.73 -8.42 3.44
N ILE A 334 -10.71 -9.14 3.95
CA ILE A 334 -10.88 -10.33 4.79
C ILE A 334 -11.64 -10.00 6.09
N ILE A 335 -11.22 -8.96 6.81
CA ILE A 335 -11.88 -8.50 8.05
C ILE A 335 -13.33 -8.11 7.74
N ASN A 336 -13.55 -7.35 6.66
CA ASN A 336 -14.90 -6.94 6.28
C ASN A 336 -15.79 -8.11 5.89
N PHE A 337 -15.22 -9.14 5.28
CA PHE A 337 -15.91 -10.35 4.88
C PHE A 337 -16.38 -11.16 6.11
N PHE A 338 -15.46 -11.47 7.04
CA PHE A 338 -15.80 -12.28 8.21
C PHE A 338 -16.64 -11.53 9.25
N ALA A 339 -16.56 -10.20 9.29
CA ALA A 339 -17.30 -9.39 10.25
C ALA A 339 -18.75 -9.05 9.83
N ASP A 340 -19.16 -9.31 8.58
CA ASP A 340 -20.54 -9.04 8.11
C ASP A 340 -21.25 -10.35 7.74
N PRO A 341 -22.33 -10.74 8.43
CA PRO A 341 -23.08 -11.95 8.08
C PRO A 341 -23.66 -11.90 6.67
N ASN A 342 -23.97 -10.71 6.15
CA ASN A 342 -24.51 -10.54 4.79
C ASN A 342 -23.53 -11.00 3.70
N PHE A 343 -22.22 -10.87 3.93
CA PHE A 343 -21.21 -11.37 3.00
C PHE A 343 -21.16 -12.91 3.03
N ILE A 344 -21.22 -13.49 4.23
CA ILE A 344 -21.20 -14.94 4.42
C ILE A 344 -22.41 -15.59 3.74
N ASP A 345 -23.61 -15.02 3.92
CA ASP A 345 -24.83 -15.52 3.30
C ASP A 345 -24.82 -15.37 1.78
N SER A 346 -24.28 -14.27 1.27
CA SER A 346 -24.15 -14.04 -0.18
C SER A 346 -23.22 -15.04 -0.83
N ILE A 347 -22.07 -15.33 -0.22
CA ILE A 347 -21.15 -16.36 -0.72
C ILE A 347 -21.78 -17.75 -0.63
N ARG A 348 -22.49 -18.07 0.46
CA ARG A 348 -23.21 -19.36 0.56
C ARG A 348 -24.19 -19.52 -0.61
N SER A 349 -24.94 -18.46 -0.94
CA SER A 349 -25.83 -18.47 -2.10
C SER A 349 -25.09 -18.66 -3.43
N TRP A 350 -23.90 -18.05 -3.56
CA TRP A 350 -23.07 -18.15 -4.76
C TRP A 350 -22.49 -19.56 -4.92
N PHE A 351 -21.95 -20.16 -3.86
CA PHE A 351 -21.51 -21.56 -3.86
C PHE A 351 -22.65 -22.53 -4.14
N SER A 352 -23.85 -22.28 -3.61
CA SER A 352 -25.03 -23.08 -3.94
C SER A 352 -25.37 -23.00 -5.43
N CYS A 353 -25.31 -21.82 -6.05
CA CYS A 353 -25.49 -21.66 -7.50
C CYS A 353 -24.39 -22.36 -8.32
N ILE A 354 -23.11 -22.22 -7.93
CA ILE A 354 -22.00 -22.88 -8.62
C ILE A 354 -22.12 -24.40 -8.50
N LYS A 355 -22.46 -24.93 -7.32
CA LYS A 355 -22.69 -26.37 -7.12
C LYS A 355 -23.85 -26.89 -7.96
N PHE A 356 -24.85 -26.05 -8.26
CA PHE A 356 -25.95 -26.42 -9.15
C PHE A 356 -25.55 -26.36 -10.64
N GLN A 357 -24.64 -25.46 -11.01
CA GLN A 357 -24.13 -25.33 -12.39
C GLN A 357 -23.04 -26.35 -12.76
N ILE A 358 -22.37 -26.97 -11.80
CA ILE A 358 -21.49 -28.10 -12.04
C ILE A 358 -22.37 -29.37 -12.02
N PRO A 359 -22.82 -29.91 -13.17
CA PRO A 359 -23.50 -31.18 -13.18
C PRO A 359 -22.58 -32.23 -12.54
N PRO A 360 -23.10 -33.15 -11.72
CA PRO A 360 -22.27 -34.17 -11.11
C PRO A 360 -21.52 -34.91 -12.22
N LEU A 361 -20.18 -34.95 -12.10
CA LEU A 361 -19.27 -35.65 -13.03
C LEU A 361 -19.53 -37.17 -13.12
N ARG A 362 -20.62 -37.66 -12.52
CA ARG A 362 -21.08 -39.06 -12.56
C ARG A 362 -21.68 -39.47 -13.90
N LEU A 363 -22.11 -38.54 -14.76
CA LEU A 363 -22.72 -38.92 -16.05
C LEU A 363 -21.71 -39.13 -17.19
N LEU A 364 -20.44 -38.73 -17.04
CA LEU A 364 -19.41 -38.97 -18.06
C LEU A 364 -18.72 -40.34 -17.94
N PHE A 365 -18.80 -41.02 -16.78
CA PHE A 365 -18.22 -42.35 -16.62
C PHE A 365 -19.18 -43.50 -16.88
N LEU A 366 -20.50 -43.28 -16.93
CA LEU A 366 -21.45 -44.34 -17.27
C LEU A 366 -21.61 -44.58 -18.78
N HIS A 367 -21.24 -43.62 -19.64
CA HIS A 367 -21.36 -43.83 -21.09
C HIS A 367 -20.15 -44.53 -21.73
N LYS A 368 -19.06 -44.77 -20.99
CA LYS A 368 -17.89 -45.51 -21.50
C LYS A 368 -17.83 -46.98 -21.07
N SER A 369 -18.80 -47.45 -20.27
CA SER A 369 -18.85 -48.85 -19.82
C SER A 369 -19.67 -49.78 -20.72
N ASN A 370 -20.43 -49.27 -21.70
CA ASN A 370 -21.32 -50.10 -22.53
C ASN A 370 -20.94 -50.18 -24.02
N SER A 371 -19.68 -49.92 -24.35
CA SER A 371 -19.13 -50.31 -25.65
C SER A 371 -17.92 -51.22 -25.42
N ASN A 372 -18.19 -52.46 -25.04
CA ASN A 372 -17.30 -53.64 -25.18
C ASN A 372 -17.99 -54.87 -24.56
N SER A 373 -19.12 -55.24 -25.16
CA SER A 373 -19.69 -56.60 -25.21
C SER A 373 -20.69 -56.60 -26.36
#